data_AF-A0A133VET4-F1
#
_entry.id   AF-A0A133VET4-F1
#
_cell.length_a   1.000
_cell.length_b   1.000
_cell.length_c   1.000
_cell.angle_alpha   90.00
_cell.angle_beta   90.00
_cell.angle_gamma   90.00
#
_symmetry.space_group_name_H-M   'P 1'
#
loop_
_entity.id
_entity.type
_entity.pdbx_description
1 polymer ?
#
loop_
_entity_poly.entity_id
_entity_poly.type
_entity_poly.pdbx_seq_one_letter_code
_entity_poly.pdbx_strand_id
1 'polypeptide(L)'
;KSKVIATSTKICYGLPDRSDDLVDDIVEDMVENGQDGVLITDLEKVGEVAVRVAQAIYDSRRDIKATPSRGEIGELLDNCVLCGSCDKSCPNDLSIMKSMEEAKEGDFEKLANLYLDHCIGCGRCDEACPNDVHIMKVMEKAAEKKVKKEKYKIRVGRGPIRDTEIRDVGAPIVMGEIPGVIGMVGCSNYPDAPKGFREPLYRLAKEMAERNYIITLTGCHAMDVAFLENEDGETIYEEFSGAFNAGGVVNCGSCVSNAHISGVPIKIANIYARMGLRGNYKEIADYILNRVGAVGVSWGAMSQKAVSIANGFQRLGVPVILGPRSSLYGRSLMGRRDKPKLWKTRNKRKPEEGEYMIAPGPEHLVYYAESPEELLVKSAKLCIRPADTDAGRQIKLTHYIDLYNKYFNGEYPPDLYMFVRREHDVPIKYRTEVMKMLEEDPRWEKGKFGGGQPTILSEKEIEEGLGKVV
;
A
#
# COMPACT_ATOMS: atom_id res chain seq x y z
N LYS A 1 9.91 -24.07 23.19
CA LYS A 1 10.95 -23.55 24.11
C LYS A 1 11.37 -22.10 23.83
N SER A 2 10.68 -21.34 22.96
CA SER A 2 10.86 -19.88 22.96
C SER A 2 10.35 -19.31 24.27
N LYS A 3 10.97 -18.23 24.73
CA LYS A 3 10.54 -17.46 25.90
C LYS A 3 9.91 -16.15 25.45
N VAL A 4 8.88 -15.70 26.18
CA VAL A 4 8.10 -14.52 25.81
C VAL A 4 8.27 -13.43 26.85
N ILE A 5 8.65 -12.23 26.42
CA ILE A 5 8.69 -11.04 27.27
C ILE A 5 7.64 -10.06 26.75
N ALA A 6 6.54 -9.92 27.47
CA ALA A 6 5.58 -8.86 27.25
C ALA A 6 6.14 -7.55 27.84
N THR A 7 6.11 -6.46 27.08
CA THR A 7 6.73 -5.18 27.48
C THR A 7 5.73 -4.04 27.66
N SER A 8 4.43 -4.36 27.60
CA SER A 8 3.37 -3.37 27.56
C SER A 8 2.12 -3.92 28.23
N THR A 9 1.50 -3.09 29.07
CA THR A 9 0.22 -3.40 29.71
C THR A 9 -0.94 -3.54 28.71
N LYS A 10 -0.74 -3.15 27.45
CA LYS A 10 -1.73 -3.35 26.38
C LYS A 10 -1.85 -4.82 25.96
N ILE A 11 -0.78 -5.60 26.07
CA ILE A 11 -0.72 -7.02 25.70
C ILE A 11 0.20 -7.73 26.69
N CYS A 12 -0.38 -8.20 27.80
CA CYS A 12 0.35 -8.91 28.85
C CYS A 12 0.18 -10.43 28.82
N TYR A 13 -0.74 -10.97 28.02
CA TYR A 13 -1.04 -12.41 27.89
C TYR A 13 -1.35 -13.15 29.21
N GLY A 14 -1.66 -12.43 30.29
CA GLY A 14 -1.79 -13.02 31.63
C GLY A 14 -0.46 -13.54 32.20
N LEU A 15 0.67 -13.11 31.64
CA LEU A 15 2.00 -13.45 32.16
C LEU A 15 2.24 -12.76 33.51
N PRO A 16 3.01 -13.39 34.40
CA PRO A 16 3.36 -12.79 35.69
C PRO A 16 4.13 -11.49 35.48
N ASP A 17 3.72 -10.44 36.20
CA ASP A 17 4.43 -9.18 36.24
C ASP A 17 5.65 -9.31 37.13
N ARG A 18 6.82 -9.08 36.54
CA ARG A 18 8.13 -9.11 37.23
C ARG A 18 8.84 -7.76 37.08
N SER A 19 8.08 -6.69 36.88
CA SER A 19 8.64 -5.35 36.67
C SER A 19 9.46 -4.87 37.87
N ASP A 20 9.17 -5.35 39.08
CA ASP A 20 9.85 -4.94 40.33
C ASP A 20 10.97 -5.90 40.77
N ASP A 21 11.05 -7.09 40.16
CA ASP A 21 12.01 -8.15 40.53
C ASP A 21 13.42 -7.85 40.02
N LEU A 22 14.44 -8.49 40.61
CA LEU A 22 15.81 -8.37 40.13
C LEU A 22 15.97 -9.06 38.77
N VAL A 23 16.83 -8.52 37.92
CA VAL A 23 17.12 -9.11 36.59
C VAL A 23 17.60 -10.55 36.71
N ASP A 24 18.48 -10.81 37.67
CA ASP A 24 19.07 -12.14 37.87
C ASP A 24 17.99 -13.18 38.17
N ASP A 25 17.07 -12.88 39.09
CA ASP A 25 15.95 -13.76 39.45
C ASP A 25 15.05 -14.04 38.24
N ILE A 26 14.76 -13.02 37.43
CA ILE A 26 13.93 -13.17 36.22
C ILE A 26 14.64 -14.07 35.21
N VAL A 27 15.93 -13.86 34.96
CA VAL A 27 16.71 -14.65 34.00
C VAL A 27 16.81 -16.09 34.45
N GLU A 28 17.12 -16.34 35.73
CA GLU A 28 17.18 -17.67 36.33
C GLU A 28 15.83 -18.38 36.17
N ASP A 29 14.72 -17.72 36.52
CA ASP A 29 13.40 -18.32 36.41
C ASP A 29 13.02 -18.68 34.97
N MET A 30 13.33 -17.79 34.02
CA MET A 30 13.04 -18.00 32.61
C MET A 30 13.91 -19.09 31.97
N VAL A 31 15.13 -19.29 32.44
CA VAL A 31 16.10 -20.24 31.86
C VAL A 31 16.01 -21.61 32.54
N GLU A 32 15.96 -21.64 33.86
CA GLU A 32 16.13 -22.84 34.68
C GLU A 32 14.80 -23.32 35.29
N ASN A 33 13.98 -22.41 35.82
CA ASN A 33 12.77 -22.76 36.58
C ASN A 33 11.51 -22.92 35.73
N GLY A 34 11.67 -23.06 34.41
CA GLY A 34 10.57 -23.41 33.50
C GLY A 34 9.59 -22.26 33.21
N GLN A 35 9.88 -21.02 33.61
CA GLN A 35 9.00 -19.90 33.34
C GLN A 35 9.02 -19.53 31.85
N ASP A 36 7.89 -19.69 31.14
CA ASP A 36 7.83 -19.49 29.68
C ASP A 36 7.63 -18.04 29.24
N GLY A 37 7.21 -17.17 30.16
CA GLY A 37 7.21 -15.74 29.90
C GLY A 37 6.94 -14.87 31.12
N VAL A 38 7.14 -13.56 30.90
CA VAL A 38 7.02 -12.49 31.89
C VAL A 38 6.42 -11.25 31.26
N LEU A 39 5.77 -10.43 32.08
CA LEU A 39 5.54 -9.02 31.80
C LEU A 39 6.63 -8.20 32.51
N ILE A 40 7.30 -7.32 31.77
CA ILE A 40 8.26 -6.34 32.31
C ILE A 40 7.94 -4.98 31.70
N THR A 41 7.55 -4.01 32.52
CA THR A 41 7.20 -2.66 32.05
C THR A 41 8.35 -1.65 32.13
N ASP A 42 9.40 -1.98 32.89
CA ASP A 42 10.67 -1.25 32.89
C ASP A 42 11.48 -1.59 31.63
N LEU A 43 11.61 -0.60 30.74
CA LEU A 43 12.26 -0.78 29.43
C LEU A 43 13.78 -0.96 29.52
N GLU A 44 14.44 -0.45 30.57
CA GLU A 44 15.88 -0.67 30.76
C GLU A 44 16.12 -2.13 31.13
N LYS A 45 15.30 -2.65 32.06
CA LYS A 45 15.31 -4.05 32.48
C LYS A 45 15.01 -5.01 31.34
N VAL A 46 14.04 -4.67 30.48
CA VAL A 46 13.70 -5.46 29.27
C VAL A 46 14.92 -5.67 28.38
N GLY A 47 15.74 -4.62 28.18
CA GLY A 47 16.93 -4.69 27.33
C GLY A 47 17.92 -5.74 27.83
N GLU A 48 18.20 -5.74 29.14
CA GLU A 48 19.13 -6.69 29.75
C GLU A 48 18.55 -8.12 29.77
N VAL A 49 17.32 -8.29 30.29
CA VAL A 49 16.67 -9.61 30.41
C VAL A 49 16.54 -10.27 29.04
N ALA A 50 16.10 -9.54 28.01
CA ALA A 50 15.91 -10.10 26.68
C ALA A 50 17.23 -10.64 26.08
N VAL A 51 18.33 -9.90 26.24
CA VAL A 51 19.64 -10.32 25.73
C VAL A 51 20.18 -11.51 26.52
N ARG A 52 20.16 -11.46 27.85
CA ARG A 52 20.68 -12.53 28.70
C ARG A 52 19.90 -13.83 28.52
N VAL A 53 18.57 -13.78 28.51
CA VAL A 53 17.74 -14.96 28.26
C VAL A 53 18.01 -15.51 26.86
N ALA A 54 18.07 -14.67 25.82
CA ALA A 54 18.33 -15.13 24.46
C ALA A 54 19.69 -15.85 24.32
N GLN A 55 20.73 -15.33 24.99
CA GLN A 55 22.06 -15.97 25.03
C GLN A 55 22.03 -17.29 25.81
N ALA A 56 21.42 -17.31 26.98
CA ALA A 56 21.37 -18.50 27.85
C ALA A 56 20.60 -19.68 27.23
N ILE A 57 19.50 -19.40 26.52
CA ILE A 57 18.70 -20.46 25.87
C ILE A 57 19.21 -20.87 24.49
N TYR A 58 20.29 -20.25 23.97
CA TYR A 58 20.78 -20.52 22.62
C TYR A 58 21.20 -21.99 22.46
N ASP A 59 22.10 -22.47 23.33
CA ASP A 59 22.65 -23.83 23.21
C ASP A 59 21.57 -24.90 23.45
N SER A 60 20.68 -24.69 24.41
CA SER A 60 19.60 -25.63 24.72
C SER A 60 18.54 -25.74 23.62
N ARG A 61 18.49 -24.77 22.70
CA ARG A 61 17.56 -24.73 21.57
C ARG A 61 18.20 -25.04 20.23
N ARG A 62 19.54 -25.05 20.15
CA ARG A 62 20.29 -25.17 18.89
C ARG A 62 19.89 -26.37 18.05
N ASP A 63 19.67 -27.52 18.70
CA ASP A 63 19.34 -28.78 18.02
C ASP A 63 17.82 -29.05 17.93
N ILE A 64 16.99 -28.15 18.49
CA ILE A 64 15.54 -28.30 18.44
C ILE A 64 15.03 -27.86 17.07
N LYS A 65 14.46 -28.79 16.32
CA LYS A 65 13.78 -28.50 15.05
C LYS A 65 12.32 -28.17 15.30
N ALA A 66 11.88 -27.00 14.85
CA ALA A 66 10.49 -26.58 14.93
C ALA A 66 9.59 -27.29 13.90
N THR A 67 10.17 -27.70 12.77
CA THR A 67 9.46 -28.36 11.68
C THR A 67 9.53 -29.89 11.83
N PRO A 68 8.46 -30.62 11.45
CA PRO A 68 8.42 -32.07 11.57
C PRO A 68 9.52 -32.74 10.75
N SER A 69 9.97 -33.90 11.20
CA SER A 69 10.81 -34.83 10.44
C SER A 69 10.04 -35.42 9.26
N ARG A 70 10.75 -36.08 8.34
CA ARG A 70 10.11 -36.71 7.17
C ARG A 70 9.14 -37.83 7.56
N GLY A 71 9.44 -38.59 8.62
CA GLY A 71 8.56 -39.65 9.12
C GLY A 71 7.27 -39.06 9.71
N GLU A 72 7.39 -38.03 10.55
CA GLU A 72 6.23 -37.34 11.14
C GLU A 72 5.34 -36.69 10.07
N ILE A 73 5.90 -36.17 8.97
CA ILE A 73 5.07 -35.68 7.85
C ILE A 73 4.21 -36.81 7.27
N GLY A 74 4.78 -38.02 7.09
CA GLY A 74 4.03 -39.16 6.57
C GLY A 74 2.81 -39.47 7.45
N GLU A 75 3.01 -39.53 8.76
CA GLU A 75 1.92 -39.75 9.74
C GLU A 75 0.86 -38.65 9.68
N LEU A 76 1.28 -37.37 9.61
CA LEU A 76 0.34 -36.24 9.49
C LEU A 76 -0.45 -36.30 8.18
N LEU A 77 0.20 -36.66 7.07
CA LEU A 77 -0.46 -36.82 5.77
C LEU A 77 -1.44 -38.00 5.78
N ASP A 78 -1.11 -39.11 6.43
CA ASP A 78 -2.01 -40.27 6.54
C ASP A 78 -3.31 -39.91 7.27
N ASN A 79 -3.24 -39.05 8.29
CA ASN A 79 -4.41 -38.52 9.01
C ASN A 79 -5.27 -37.57 8.16
N CYS A 80 -4.77 -37.06 7.04
CA CYS A 80 -5.54 -36.19 6.17
C CYS A 80 -6.58 -36.98 5.37
N VAL A 81 -7.86 -36.81 5.65
CA VAL A 81 -8.97 -37.50 4.95
C VAL A 81 -9.49 -36.75 3.71
N LEU A 82 -8.78 -35.71 3.25
CA LEU A 82 -9.13 -34.93 2.05
C LEU A 82 -10.58 -34.38 2.05
N CYS A 83 -11.06 -33.91 3.21
CA CYS A 83 -12.44 -33.43 3.37
C CYS A 83 -12.71 -31.99 2.85
N GLY A 84 -11.66 -31.21 2.57
CA GLY A 84 -11.78 -29.84 2.07
C GLY A 84 -12.17 -28.77 3.10
N SER A 85 -12.21 -29.06 4.40
CA SER A 85 -12.50 -28.06 5.45
C SER A 85 -11.47 -26.93 5.51
N CYS A 86 -10.21 -27.23 5.20
CA CYS A 86 -9.12 -26.26 5.15
C CYS A 86 -9.32 -25.21 4.04
N ASP A 87 -9.70 -25.64 2.83
CA ASP A 87 -9.98 -24.76 1.69
C ASP A 87 -11.12 -23.80 2.03
N LYS A 88 -12.24 -24.32 2.56
CA LYS A 88 -13.41 -23.52 2.96
C LYS A 88 -13.13 -22.51 4.06
N SER A 89 -12.16 -22.78 4.91
CA SER A 89 -11.80 -21.92 6.05
C SER A 89 -10.68 -20.93 5.69
N CYS A 90 -9.99 -21.17 4.57
CA CYS A 90 -8.93 -20.31 4.09
C CYS A 90 -9.50 -18.98 3.62
N PRO A 91 -9.05 -17.83 4.14
CA PRO A 91 -9.56 -16.54 3.69
C PRO A 91 -9.21 -16.24 2.22
N ASN A 92 -8.18 -16.90 1.67
CA ASN A 92 -7.70 -16.78 0.28
C ASN A 92 -8.29 -17.87 -0.65
N ASP A 93 -9.17 -18.74 -0.14
CA ASP A 93 -9.74 -19.86 -0.92
C ASP A 93 -8.66 -20.75 -1.59
N LEU A 94 -7.51 -20.89 -0.93
CA LEU A 94 -6.38 -21.67 -1.45
C LEU A 94 -6.74 -23.15 -1.57
N SER A 95 -6.25 -23.81 -2.62
CA SER A 95 -6.44 -25.24 -2.88
C SER A 95 -5.53 -26.12 -2.00
N ILE A 96 -5.70 -26.04 -0.69
CA ILE A 96 -4.90 -26.77 0.29
C ILE A 96 -5.15 -28.28 0.17
N MET A 97 -6.41 -28.70 0.09
CA MET A 97 -6.81 -30.11 -0.01
C MET A 97 -6.13 -30.79 -1.19
N LYS A 98 -6.18 -30.18 -2.38
CA LYS A 98 -5.53 -30.73 -3.58
C LYS A 98 -4.01 -30.81 -3.42
N SER A 99 -3.42 -29.85 -2.72
CA SER A 99 -1.96 -29.86 -2.48
C SER A 99 -1.57 -30.92 -1.44
N MET A 100 -2.44 -31.22 -0.48
CA MET A 100 -2.25 -32.33 0.46
C MET A 100 -2.43 -33.69 -0.23
N GLU A 101 -3.33 -33.81 -1.20
CA GLU A 101 -3.48 -35.00 -2.05
C GLU A 101 -2.20 -35.30 -2.83
N GLU A 102 -1.66 -34.32 -3.56
CA GLU A 102 -0.38 -34.45 -4.28
C GLU A 102 0.78 -34.80 -3.32
N ALA A 103 0.79 -34.23 -2.11
CA ALA A 103 1.79 -34.54 -1.10
C ALA A 103 1.73 -35.98 -0.56
N LYS A 104 0.53 -36.59 -0.50
CA LYS A 104 0.39 -38.03 -0.16
C LYS A 104 1.01 -38.93 -1.22
N GLU A 105 1.05 -38.48 -2.47
CA GLU A 105 1.73 -39.16 -3.58
C GLU A 105 3.24 -38.88 -3.61
N GLY A 106 3.73 -38.02 -2.71
CA GLY A 106 5.13 -37.67 -2.55
C GLY A 106 5.55 -36.36 -3.22
N ASP A 107 4.63 -35.61 -3.84
CA ASP A 107 4.91 -34.30 -4.43
C ASP A 107 4.57 -33.15 -3.47
N PHE A 108 5.61 -32.53 -2.91
CA PHE A 108 5.49 -31.42 -1.96
C PHE A 108 5.63 -30.04 -2.59
N GLU A 109 5.91 -29.96 -3.89
CA GLU A 109 6.28 -28.71 -4.55
C GLU A 109 5.13 -27.69 -4.49
N LYS A 110 3.90 -28.17 -4.69
CA LYS A 110 2.71 -27.32 -4.61
C LYS A 110 2.43 -26.81 -3.21
N LEU A 111 2.60 -27.63 -2.17
CA LEU A 111 2.49 -27.18 -0.78
C LEU A 111 3.55 -26.11 -0.45
N ALA A 112 4.78 -26.31 -0.92
CA ALA A 112 5.85 -25.35 -0.74
C ALA A 112 5.52 -24.00 -1.41
N ASN A 113 5.01 -24.03 -2.64
CA ASN A 113 4.61 -22.82 -3.37
C ASN A 113 3.41 -22.13 -2.71
N LEU A 114 2.39 -22.88 -2.28
CA LEU A 114 1.26 -22.32 -1.52
C LEU A 114 1.74 -21.61 -0.25
N TYR A 115 2.66 -22.22 0.49
CA TYR A 115 3.18 -21.64 1.74
C TYR A 115 3.88 -20.29 1.52
N LEU A 116 4.75 -20.21 0.51
CA LEU A 116 5.61 -19.05 0.28
C LEU A 116 4.87 -17.90 -0.40
N ASP A 117 4.08 -18.23 -1.42
CA ASP A 117 3.58 -17.27 -2.39
C ASP A 117 2.10 -16.93 -2.19
N HIS A 118 1.33 -17.78 -1.50
CA HIS A 118 -0.14 -17.66 -1.45
C HIS A 118 -0.71 -17.61 -0.01
N CYS A 119 -0.03 -18.22 0.96
CA CYS A 119 -0.47 -18.32 2.35
C CYS A 119 -0.11 -17.07 3.18
N ILE A 120 -1.08 -16.52 3.90
CA ILE A 120 -0.86 -15.41 4.84
C ILE A 120 -0.56 -15.85 6.28
N GLY A 121 -0.38 -17.16 6.51
CA GLY A 121 0.04 -17.71 7.81
C GLY A 121 -0.99 -17.60 8.94
N CYS A 122 -2.29 -17.59 8.64
CA CYS A 122 -3.33 -17.30 9.65
C CYS A 122 -3.74 -18.47 10.55
N GLY A 123 -3.34 -19.71 10.25
CA GLY A 123 -3.65 -20.90 11.07
C GLY A 123 -5.10 -21.42 11.02
N ARG A 124 -6.03 -20.73 10.36
CA ARG A 124 -7.45 -21.16 10.27
C ARG A 124 -7.66 -22.56 9.68
N CYS A 125 -6.78 -22.98 8.78
CA CYS A 125 -6.83 -24.32 8.21
C CYS A 125 -6.52 -25.41 9.25
N ASP A 126 -5.63 -25.13 10.20
CA ASP A 126 -5.34 -26.05 11.31
C ASP A 126 -6.53 -26.14 12.27
N GLU A 127 -7.09 -24.99 12.66
CA GLU A 127 -8.26 -24.92 13.55
C GLU A 127 -9.48 -25.65 12.98
N ALA A 128 -9.67 -25.60 11.66
CA ALA A 128 -10.79 -26.24 10.98
C ALA A 128 -10.55 -27.73 10.68
N CYS A 129 -9.35 -28.25 10.90
CA CYS A 129 -9.01 -29.63 10.56
C CYS A 129 -9.61 -30.60 11.59
N PRO A 130 -10.54 -31.50 11.22
CA PRO A 130 -11.15 -32.42 12.18
C PRO A 130 -10.21 -33.54 12.65
N ASN A 131 -9.04 -33.71 12.00
CA ASN A 131 -8.06 -34.77 12.30
C ASN A 131 -6.71 -34.21 12.74
N ASP A 132 -6.64 -32.93 13.11
CA ASP A 132 -5.44 -32.26 13.66
C ASP A 132 -4.13 -32.52 12.86
N VAL A 133 -4.22 -32.41 11.52
CA VAL A 133 -3.11 -32.68 10.59
C VAL A 133 -1.96 -31.66 10.72
N HIS A 134 -2.16 -30.55 11.43
CA HIS A 134 -1.18 -29.45 11.53
C HIS A 134 -0.65 -29.02 10.15
N ILE A 135 -1.57 -28.70 9.24
CA ILE A 135 -1.35 -28.32 7.85
C ILE A 135 -0.27 -27.24 7.71
N MET A 136 -0.25 -26.23 8.60
CA MET A 136 0.78 -25.19 8.55
C MET A 136 2.19 -25.75 8.71
N LYS A 137 2.41 -26.71 9.62
CA LYS A 137 3.71 -27.34 9.82
C LYS A 137 4.12 -28.20 8.63
N VAL A 138 3.17 -28.90 8.01
CA VAL A 138 3.41 -29.69 6.79
C VAL A 138 3.85 -28.77 5.65
N MET A 139 3.13 -27.66 5.44
CA MET A 139 3.45 -26.65 4.42
C MET A 139 4.80 -25.98 4.67
N GLU A 140 5.07 -25.54 5.90
CA GLU A 140 6.36 -24.94 6.27
C GLU A 140 7.52 -25.91 6.03
N LYS A 141 7.32 -27.19 6.37
CA LYS A 141 8.33 -28.22 6.15
C LYS A 141 8.58 -28.49 4.67
N ALA A 142 7.53 -28.52 3.86
CA ALA A 142 7.65 -28.60 2.41
C ALA A 142 8.46 -27.42 1.85
N ALA A 143 8.24 -26.22 2.37
CA ALA A 143 8.93 -25.00 1.98
C ALA A 143 10.32 -24.79 2.60
N GLU A 144 10.76 -25.64 3.54
CA GLU A 144 11.93 -25.40 4.41
C GLU A 144 13.18 -24.96 3.63
N LYS A 145 13.48 -25.62 2.51
CA LYS A 145 14.65 -25.29 1.68
C LYS A 145 14.57 -23.90 1.04
N LYS A 146 13.37 -23.47 0.65
CA LYS A 146 13.11 -22.19 0.00
C LYS A 146 13.08 -21.07 1.05
N VAL A 147 12.41 -21.27 2.19
CA VAL A 147 12.41 -20.34 3.34
C VAL A 147 13.83 -20.00 3.80
N LYS A 148 14.72 -21.00 3.92
CA LYS A 148 16.13 -20.76 4.29
C LYS A 148 16.92 -19.88 3.32
N LYS A 149 16.42 -19.72 2.09
CA LYS A 149 17.02 -18.90 1.04
C LYS A 149 16.37 -17.51 0.93
N GLU A 150 15.26 -17.24 1.61
CA GLU A 150 14.60 -15.92 1.61
C GLU A 150 15.49 -14.87 2.30
N LYS A 151 16.37 -14.25 1.51
CA LYS A 151 17.30 -13.22 1.95
C LYS A 151 17.25 -12.07 0.96
N TYR A 152 16.65 -10.98 1.38
CA TYR A 152 16.40 -9.82 0.53
C TYR A 152 16.93 -8.55 1.18
N LYS A 153 17.28 -7.56 0.36
CA LYS A 153 17.72 -6.25 0.83
C LYS A 153 16.54 -5.28 0.88
N ILE A 154 16.40 -4.64 2.03
CA ILE A 154 15.46 -3.54 2.23
C ILE A 154 16.24 -2.26 2.53
N ARG A 155 15.92 -1.17 1.83
CA ARG A 155 16.48 0.15 2.18
C ARG A 155 15.90 0.58 3.53
N VAL A 156 16.76 1.04 4.46
CA VAL A 156 16.30 1.52 5.78
C VAL A 156 15.32 2.68 5.64
N GLY A 157 14.33 2.72 6.53
CA GLY A 157 13.38 3.84 6.62
C GLY A 157 14.10 5.16 6.88
N ARG A 158 14.11 6.05 5.88
CA ARG A 158 14.88 7.30 5.93
C ARG A 158 14.15 8.49 6.57
N GLY A 159 12.89 8.33 6.96
CA GLY A 159 12.10 9.37 7.60
C GLY A 159 11.57 10.42 6.62
N PRO A 160 11.55 11.71 6.99
CA PRO A 160 10.87 12.75 6.22
C PRO A 160 11.51 13.02 4.87
N ILE A 161 10.68 13.40 3.90
CA ILE A 161 11.15 14.04 2.66
C ILE A 161 11.71 15.41 3.03
N ARG A 162 12.85 15.81 2.47
CA ARG A 162 13.49 17.09 2.81
C ARG A 162 12.86 18.25 2.05
N ASP A 163 13.00 19.45 2.57
CA ASP A 163 12.51 20.66 1.89
C ASP A 163 13.27 20.93 0.60
N THR A 164 14.54 20.55 0.51
CA THR A 164 15.33 20.61 -0.73
C THR A 164 14.69 19.75 -1.82
N GLU A 165 14.35 18.50 -1.50
CA GLU A 165 13.66 17.60 -2.44
C GLU A 165 12.29 18.17 -2.84
N ILE A 166 11.52 18.74 -1.90
CA ILE A 166 10.23 19.39 -2.23
C ILE A 166 10.41 20.59 -3.16
N ARG A 167 11.47 21.38 -3.03
CA ARG A 167 11.74 22.49 -3.95
C ARG A 167 12.03 21.99 -5.36
N ASP A 168 12.71 20.86 -5.49
CA ASP A 168 13.07 20.28 -6.78
C ASP A 168 11.85 19.69 -7.51
N VAL A 169 10.93 19.05 -6.79
CA VAL A 169 9.80 18.30 -7.40
C VAL A 169 8.43 18.95 -7.24
N GLY A 170 8.29 19.97 -6.40
CA GLY A 170 6.99 20.57 -6.08
C GLY A 170 6.30 21.18 -7.30
N ALA A 171 7.03 21.95 -8.11
CA ALA A 171 6.47 22.53 -9.33
C ALA A 171 6.15 21.46 -10.40
N PRO A 172 7.07 20.53 -10.73
CA PRO A 172 6.77 19.43 -11.67
C PRO A 172 5.56 18.58 -11.28
N ILE A 173 5.36 18.26 -10.00
CA ILE A 173 4.17 17.50 -9.53
C ILE A 173 2.88 18.31 -9.73
N VAL A 174 2.89 19.60 -9.40
CA VAL A 174 1.70 20.47 -9.54
C VAL A 174 1.34 20.72 -10.99
N MET A 175 2.35 20.83 -11.87
CA MET A 175 2.13 20.99 -13.31
C MET A 175 1.73 19.67 -13.97
N GLY A 176 2.08 18.53 -13.37
CA GLY A 176 1.80 17.18 -13.84
C GLY A 176 2.91 16.57 -14.71
N GLU A 177 4.08 17.22 -14.78
CA GLU A 177 5.27 16.73 -15.49
C GLU A 177 5.89 15.53 -14.77
N ILE A 178 5.87 15.56 -13.43
CA ILE A 178 5.96 14.34 -12.62
C ILE A 178 4.53 13.82 -12.48
N PRO A 179 4.21 12.62 -13.01
CA PRO A 179 2.82 12.15 -13.13
C PRO A 179 2.07 12.05 -11.79
N GLY A 180 2.79 11.77 -10.71
CA GLY A 180 2.26 11.84 -9.37
C GLY A 180 3.10 11.11 -8.34
N VAL A 181 2.65 11.18 -7.08
CA VAL A 181 3.23 10.47 -5.95
C VAL A 181 2.32 9.31 -5.55
N ILE A 182 2.86 8.09 -5.51
CA ILE A 182 2.13 6.90 -5.08
C ILE A 182 2.63 6.48 -3.70
N GLY A 183 1.77 6.60 -2.70
CA GLY A 183 2.04 6.18 -1.33
C GLY A 183 1.58 4.75 -1.09
N MET A 184 2.48 3.78 -1.20
CA MET A 184 2.24 2.37 -0.93
C MET A 184 2.45 2.05 0.56
N VAL A 185 1.35 1.82 1.26
CA VAL A 185 1.32 1.73 2.73
C VAL A 185 0.39 0.59 3.14
N GLY A 186 0.55 0.04 4.33
CA GLY A 186 -0.48 -0.84 4.89
C GLY A 186 0.04 -2.10 5.54
N CYS A 187 -0.84 -3.11 5.55
CA CYS A 187 -0.67 -4.39 6.23
C CYS A 187 -0.53 -5.52 5.19
N SER A 188 -0.22 -6.72 5.68
CA SER A 188 0.05 -7.91 4.84
C SER A 188 -1.14 -8.86 4.64
N ASN A 189 -2.38 -8.38 4.77
CA ASN A 189 -3.58 -9.18 4.47
C ASN A 189 -3.92 -9.15 2.98
N TYR A 190 -2.96 -9.55 2.15
CA TYR A 190 -3.07 -9.46 0.71
C TYR A 190 -4.08 -10.49 0.18
N PRO A 191 -4.92 -10.09 -0.79
CA PRO A 191 -5.61 -11.05 -1.65
C PRO A 191 -4.59 -11.87 -2.42
N ASP A 192 -4.95 -13.11 -2.72
CA ASP A 192 -4.11 -13.95 -3.55
C ASP A 192 -4.03 -13.45 -5.01
N ALA A 193 -2.94 -13.78 -5.68
CA ALA A 193 -2.72 -13.46 -7.09
C ALA A 193 -1.97 -14.60 -7.80
N PRO A 194 -2.09 -14.74 -9.14
CA PRO A 194 -1.52 -15.89 -9.86
C PRO A 194 -0.01 -16.07 -9.69
N LYS A 195 0.75 -14.99 -9.50
CA LYS A 195 2.21 -15.00 -9.27
C LYS A 195 2.59 -14.85 -7.79
N GLY A 196 1.62 -15.03 -6.89
CA GLY A 196 1.77 -14.85 -5.46
C GLY A 196 1.27 -13.49 -4.95
N PHE A 197 0.86 -13.45 -3.70
CA PHE A 197 0.17 -12.33 -3.07
C PHE A 197 1.01 -11.04 -2.95
N ARG A 198 2.35 -11.16 -3.01
CA ARG A 198 3.27 -10.00 -2.97
C ARG A 198 3.52 -9.39 -4.35
N GLU A 199 3.35 -10.16 -5.42
CA GLU A 199 3.64 -9.71 -6.79
C GLU A 199 2.90 -8.41 -7.17
N PRO A 200 1.61 -8.23 -6.85
CA PRO A 200 0.90 -6.99 -7.10
C PRO A 200 1.61 -5.73 -6.57
N LEU A 201 2.23 -5.82 -5.40
CA LEU A 201 2.93 -4.70 -4.80
C LEU A 201 4.20 -4.36 -5.59
N TYR A 202 5.03 -5.37 -5.86
CA TYR A 202 6.26 -5.20 -6.61
C TYR A 202 5.99 -4.68 -8.03
N ARG A 203 5.01 -5.27 -8.73
CA ARG A 203 4.60 -4.84 -10.07
C ARG A 203 4.11 -3.39 -10.08
N LEU A 204 3.27 -2.99 -9.11
CA LEU A 204 2.83 -1.61 -8.99
C LEU A 204 4.02 -0.65 -8.77
N ALA A 205 4.91 -0.96 -7.83
CA ALA A 205 6.07 -0.12 -7.52
C ALA A 205 6.98 0.04 -8.74
N LYS A 206 7.35 -1.09 -9.37
CA LYS A 206 8.25 -1.13 -10.53
C LYS A 206 7.67 -0.39 -11.73
N GLU A 207 6.47 -0.77 -12.18
CA GLU A 207 5.90 -0.16 -13.40
C GLU A 207 5.62 1.33 -13.24
N MET A 208 5.27 1.78 -12.03
CA MET A 208 5.02 3.18 -11.79
C MET A 208 6.33 3.97 -11.66
N ALA A 209 7.37 3.41 -11.04
CA ALA A 209 8.69 4.02 -11.01
C ALA A 209 9.31 4.15 -12.41
N GLU A 210 9.23 3.11 -13.26
CA GLU A 210 9.65 3.17 -14.66
C GLU A 210 8.90 4.24 -15.47
N ARG A 211 7.67 4.55 -15.06
CA ARG A 211 6.83 5.61 -15.62
C ARG A 211 7.05 6.97 -14.94
N ASN A 212 8.17 7.15 -14.24
CA ASN A 212 8.55 8.40 -13.56
C ASN A 212 7.60 8.86 -12.43
N TYR A 213 6.71 8.02 -11.93
CA TYR A 213 6.02 8.31 -10.67
C TYR A 213 7.01 8.24 -9.51
N ILE A 214 6.74 8.98 -8.43
CA ILE A 214 7.51 8.87 -7.20
C ILE A 214 6.83 7.87 -6.27
N ILE A 215 7.51 6.80 -5.90
CA ILE A 215 6.97 5.77 -5.02
C ILE A 215 7.46 6.02 -3.60
N THR A 216 6.52 6.06 -2.65
CA THR A 216 6.82 6.13 -1.22
C THR A 216 6.24 4.92 -0.51
N LEU A 217 7.04 4.28 0.34
CA LEU A 217 6.72 3.02 0.99
C LEU A 217 6.81 3.15 2.50
N THR A 218 5.89 2.50 3.23
CA THR A 218 6.00 2.28 4.68
C THR A 218 5.50 0.91 5.11
N GLY A 219 5.87 0.51 6.33
CA GLY A 219 5.26 -0.64 7.01
C GLY A 219 5.47 -1.96 6.27
N CYS A 220 4.44 -2.81 6.25
CA CYS A 220 4.52 -4.14 5.63
C CYS A 220 4.78 -4.04 4.12
N HIS A 221 4.17 -3.08 3.42
CA HIS A 221 4.41 -2.86 2.00
C HIS A 221 5.88 -2.57 1.70
N ALA A 222 6.55 -1.77 2.54
CA ALA A 222 7.99 -1.51 2.39
C ALA A 222 8.85 -2.78 2.55
N MET A 223 8.38 -3.75 3.34
CA MET A 223 9.04 -5.04 3.53
C MET A 223 8.74 -5.99 2.36
N ASP A 224 7.46 -6.18 2.05
CA ASP A 224 7.00 -7.21 1.11
C ASP A 224 7.38 -6.92 -0.34
N VAL A 225 7.56 -5.66 -0.74
CA VAL A 225 8.10 -5.35 -2.08
C VAL A 225 9.56 -5.80 -2.26
N ALA A 226 10.31 -5.98 -1.16
CA ALA A 226 11.70 -6.44 -1.22
C ALA A 226 11.82 -7.96 -1.45
N PHE A 227 10.75 -8.73 -1.21
CA PHE A 227 10.76 -10.19 -1.39
C PHE A 227 10.80 -10.63 -2.86
N LEU A 228 10.73 -9.68 -3.79
CA LEU A 228 10.86 -9.92 -5.21
C LEU A 228 12.10 -9.22 -5.75
N GLU A 229 12.76 -9.91 -6.67
CA GLU A 229 13.95 -9.45 -7.38
C GLU A 229 13.65 -9.38 -8.88
N ASN A 230 14.40 -8.56 -9.59
CA ASN A 230 14.37 -8.52 -11.05
C ASN A 230 15.20 -9.67 -11.66
N GLU A 231 15.34 -9.67 -12.99
CA GLU A 231 16.10 -10.70 -13.72
C GLU A 231 17.59 -10.73 -13.34
N ASP A 232 18.13 -9.60 -12.86
CA ASP A 232 19.51 -9.45 -12.40
C ASP A 232 19.71 -9.82 -10.92
N GLY A 233 18.63 -10.23 -10.23
CA GLY A 233 18.67 -10.57 -8.80
C GLY A 233 18.70 -9.34 -7.88
N GLU A 234 18.29 -8.17 -8.37
CA GLU A 234 18.24 -6.94 -7.58
C GLU A 234 16.83 -6.73 -7.01
N THR A 235 16.75 -6.31 -5.75
CA THR A 235 15.49 -5.87 -5.16
C THR A 235 15.02 -4.53 -5.75
N ILE A 236 13.75 -4.18 -5.55
CA ILE A 236 13.21 -2.86 -5.96
C ILE A 236 14.04 -1.67 -5.41
N TYR A 237 14.71 -1.86 -4.27
CA TYR A 237 15.51 -0.82 -3.63
C TYR A 237 16.92 -0.68 -4.21
N GLU A 238 17.41 -1.71 -4.89
CA GLU A 238 18.68 -1.69 -5.62
C GLU A 238 18.48 -1.15 -7.02
N GLU A 239 17.39 -1.56 -7.69
CA GLU A 239 17.04 -1.12 -9.05
C GLU A 239 16.74 0.39 -9.13
N PHE A 240 16.04 0.94 -8.12
CA PHE A 240 15.59 2.34 -8.14
C PHE A 240 16.29 3.22 -7.10
N SER A 241 16.47 4.50 -7.45
CA SER A 241 17.01 5.51 -6.55
C SER A 241 16.11 5.74 -5.32
N GLY A 242 16.71 5.93 -4.15
CA GLY A 242 15.98 6.30 -2.91
C GLY A 242 15.77 7.80 -2.72
N ALA A 243 16.02 8.60 -3.76
CA ALA A 243 15.71 10.03 -3.78
C ALA A 243 14.21 10.25 -3.98
N PHE A 244 13.64 11.28 -3.36
CA PHE A 244 12.27 11.69 -3.65
C PHE A 244 12.24 12.50 -4.96
N ASN A 245 12.36 11.79 -6.09
CA ASN A 245 12.36 12.34 -7.45
C ASN A 245 11.66 11.39 -8.42
N ALA A 246 11.43 11.82 -9.66
CA ALA A 246 10.85 11.02 -10.74
C ALA A 246 11.53 9.63 -10.82
N GLY A 247 10.73 8.56 -10.72
CA GLY A 247 11.20 7.17 -10.73
C GLY A 247 11.87 6.69 -9.45
N GLY A 248 11.88 7.51 -8.38
CA GLY A 248 12.44 7.14 -7.09
C GLY A 248 11.52 6.22 -6.27
N VAL A 249 12.13 5.29 -5.52
CA VAL A 249 11.46 4.36 -4.60
C VAL A 249 11.97 4.59 -3.18
N VAL A 250 11.13 5.20 -2.35
CA VAL A 250 11.53 5.77 -1.05
C VAL A 250 10.88 5.02 0.11
N ASN A 251 11.66 4.25 0.88
CA ASN A 251 11.21 3.74 2.17
C ASN A 251 11.23 4.85 3.23
N CYS A 252 10.05 5.31 3.65
CA CYS A 252 9.92 6.35 4.67
C CYS A 252 9.99 5.80 6.10
N GLY A 253 9.79 4.49 6.30
CA GLY A 253 9.91 3.81 7.61
C GLY A 253 8.68 3.01 8.02
N SER A 254 8.43 2.91 9.32
CA SER A 254 7.29 2.17 9.89
C SER A 254 5.95 2.86 9.61
N CYS A 255 4.83 2.24 9.99
CA CYS A 255 3.49 2.79 9.72
C CYS A 255 3.24 4.21 10.26
N VAL A 256 3.92 4.64 11.33
CA VAL A 256 3.79 6.03 11.82
C VAL A 256 4.45 7.05 10.90
N SER A 257 5.41 6.60 10.07
CA SER A 257 6.10 7.40 9.05
C SER A 257 5.18 7.78 7.89
N ASN A 258 3.95 7.29 7.83
CA ASN A 258 2.92 7.79 6.93
C ASN A 258 2.64 9.29 7.12
N ALA A 259 2.95 9.84 8.29
CA ALA A 259 2.94 11.29 8.54
C ALA A 259 3.94 12.05 7.64
N HIS A 260 5.05 11.41 7.23
CA HIS A 260 5.99 12.00 6.29
C HIS A 260 5.46 12.02 4.87
N ILE A 261 4.73 10.98 4.47
CA ILE A 261 4.07 10.89 3.16
C ILE A 261 2.94 11.92 3.07
N SER A 262 2.09 12.05 4.09
CA SER A 262 1.05 13.11 4.11
C SER A 262 1.66 14.50 4.24
N GLY A 263 2.84 14.62 4.84
CA GLY A 263 3.62 15.85 4.87
C GLY A 263 4.10 16.33 3.50
N VAL A 264 4.26 15.45 2.50
CA VAL A 264 4.67 15.84 1.14
C VAL A 264 3.69 16.83 0.50
N PRO A 265 2.40 16.49 0.27
CA PRO A 265 1.47 17.41 -0.39
C PRO A 265 1.25 18.68 0.43
N ILE A 266 1.32 18.61 1.77
CA ILE A 266 1.26 19.77 2.67
C ILE A 266 2.46 20.70 2.45
N LYS A 267 3.67 20.15 2.37
CA LYS A 267 4.89 20.92 2.11
C LYS A 267 4.95 21.46 0.69
N ILE A 268 4.38 20.78 -0.30
CA ILE A 268 4.23 21.35 -1.66
C ILE A 268 3.34 22.61 -1.58
N ALA A 269 2.18 22.53 -0.92
CA ALA A 269 1.32 23.70 -0.73
C ALA A 269 2.02 24.84 0.03
N ASN A 270 2.81 24.53 1.05
CA ASN A 270 3.53 25.53 1.82
C ASN A 270 4.76 26.12 1.10
N ILE A 271 5.66 25.29 0.60
CA ILE A 271 6.95 25.71 0.04
C ILE A 271 6.77 26.28 -1.36
N TYR A 272 6.03 25.57 -2.22
CA TYR A 272 5.83 25.99 -3.62
C TYR A 272 4.71 27.02 -3.76
N ALA A 273 3.54 26.77 -3.16
CA ALA A 273 2.40 27.70 -3.25
C ALA A 273 2.38 28.79 -2.16
N ARG A 274 3.38 28.81 -1.25
CA ARG A 274 3.54 29.82 -0.19
C ARG A 274 2.32 29.95 0.73
N MET A 275 1.58 28.85 0.92
CA MET A 275 0.38 28.83 1.77
C MET A 275 0.74 28.70 3.25
N GLY A 276 0.06 29.43 4.13
CA GLY A 276 0.23 29.31 5.57
C GLY A 276 -0.36 28.00 6.08
N LEU A 277 0.33 27.32 7.00
CA LEU A 277 -0.12 26.02 7.53
C LEU A 277 -1.00 26.15 8.79
N ARG A 278 -0.78 27.17 9.61
CA ARG A 278 -1.41 27.29 10.94
C ARG A 278 -2.92 27.50 10.80
N GLY A 279 -3.70 26.57 11.33
CA GLY A 279 -5.17 26.65 11.31
C GLY A 279 -5.80 26.59 9.92
N ASN A 280 -5.05 26.18 8.89
CA ASN A 280 -5.44 26.37 7.50
C ASN A 280 -5.75 25.06 6.75
N TYR A 281 -6.26 24.07 7.48
CA TYR A 281 -6.40 22.72 6.95
C TYR A 281 -7.28 22.67 5.69
N LYS A 282 -8.40 23.43 5.66
CA LYS A 282 -9.36 23.40 4.55
C LYS A 282 -8.74 23.91 3.25
N GLU A 283 -8.03 25.03 3.28
CA GLU A 283 -7.40 25.60 2.10
C GLU A 283 -6.26 24.72 1.57
N ILE A 284 -5.47 24.11 2.48
CA ILE A 284 -4.42 23.16 2.12
C ILE A 284 -5.03 21.92 1.45
N ALA A 285 -6.09 21.34 2.02
CA ALA A 285 -6.76 20.18 1.44
C ALA A 285 -7.40 20.51 0.07
N ASP A 286 -8.01 21.69 -0.08
CA ASP A 286 -8.53 22.19 -1.35
C ASP A 286 -7.43 22.32 -2.41
N TYR A 287 -6.28 22.89 -2.04
CA TYR A 287 -5.13 22.99 -2.94
C TYR A 287 -4.65 21.61 -3.40
N ILE A 288 -4.49 20.68 -2.46
CA ILE A 288 -4.01 19.32 -2.74
C ILE A 288 -4.98 18.58 -3.68
N LEU A 289 -6.28 18.59 -3.37
CA LEU A 289 -7.33 17.96 -4.17
C LEU A 289 -7.33 18.44 -5.62
N ASN A 290 -7.06 19.73 -5.82
CA ASN A 290 -7.16 20.37 -7.12
C ASN A 290 -5.86 20.39 -7.93
N ARG A 291 -4.70 20.15 -7.31
CA ARG A 291 -3.39 20.41 -7.96
C ARG A 291 -2.32 19.37 -7.74
N VAL A 292 -2.32 18.67 -6.61
CA VAL A 292 -1.22 17.77 -6.27
C VAL A 292 -1.59 16.36 -6.67
N GLY A 293 -1.03 15.89 -7.79
CA GLY A 293 -1.20 14.52 -8.27
C GLY A 293 -0.60 13.52 -7.31
N ALA A 294 -1.45 12.83 -6.56
CA ALA A 294 -1.05 11.83 -5.58
C ALA A 294 -2.15 10.80 -5.36
N VAL A 295 -1.77 9.59 -4.94
CA VAL A 295 -2.69 8.52 -4.54
C VAL A 295 -2.05 7.65 -3.46
N GLY A 296 -2.81 7.31 -2.42
CA GLY A 296 -2.43 6.30 -1.44
C GLY A 296 -2.89 4.92 -1.89
N VAL A 297 -2.11 3.88 -1.63
CA VAL A 297 -2.43 2.49 -1.95
C VAL A 297 -2.21 1.63 -0.72
N SER A 298 -3.24 0.88 -0.33
CA SER A 298 -3.15 -0.14 0.71
C SER A 298 -3.83 -1.43 0.29
N TRP A 299 -3.10 -2.24 -0.48
CA TRP A 299 -3.55 -3.53 -1.02
C TRP A 299 -3.98 -4.54 0.05
N GLY A 300 -3.21 -4.69 1.13
CA GLY A 300 -3.47 -5.68 2.19
C GLY A 300 -4.02 -5.11 3.49
N ALA A 301 -4.81 -4.02 3.47
CA ALA A 301 -5.29 -3.39 4.71
C ALA A 301 -6.12 -4.37 5.58
N MET A 302 -5.76 -4.50 6.85
CA MET A 302 -6.50 -5.29 7.86
C MET A 302 -6.73 -4.59 9.20
N SER A 303 -5.88 -3.62 9.55
CA SER A 303 -5.91 -2.98 10.87
C SER A 303 -6.77 -1.73 10.89
N GLN A 304 -7.34 -1.41 12.05
CA GLN A 304 -8.01 -0.12 12.30
C GLN A 304 -7.06 1.07 12.06
N LYS A 305 -5.74 0.88 12.24
CA LYS A 305 -4.72 1.87 11.89
C LYS A 305 -4.76 2.22 10.40
N ALA A 306 -4.90 1.23 9.52
CA ALA A 306 -4.98 1.45 8.07
C ALA A 306 -6.18 2.33 7.71
N VAL A 307 -7.35 2.11 8.33
CA VAL A 307 -8.54 2.95 8.16
C VAL A 307 -8.27 4.39 8.62
N SER A 308 -7.62 4.58 9.78
CA SER A 308 -7.30 5.92 10.27
C SER A 308 -6.32 6.67 9.36
N ILE A 309 -5.34 5.97 8.80
CA ILE A 309 -4.36 6.53 7.85
C ILE A 309 -5.08 6.95 6.57
N ALA A 310 -5.90 6.05 5.99
CA ALA A 310 -6.69 6.34 4.80
C ALA A 310 -7.63 7.55 5.03
N ASN A 311 -8.26 7.64 6.20
CA ASN A 311 -9.09 8.77 6.59
C ASN A 311 -8.31 10.10 6.67
N GLY A 312 -7.05 10.06 7.10
CA GLY A 312 -6.16 11.22 7.08
C GLY A 312 -5.88 11.71 5.67
N PHE A 313 -5.51 10.80 4.76
CA PHE A 313 -5.21 11.13 3.35
C PHE A 313 -6.44 11.63 2.58
N GLN A 314 -7.58 10.94 2.67
CA GLN A 314 -8.80 11.38 1.97
C GLN A 314 -9.23 12.79 2.44
N ARG A 315 -9.05 13.11 3.73
CA ARG A 315 -9.41 14.40 4.30
C ARG A 315 -8.46 15.50 3.81
N LEU A 316 -7.23 15.15 3.43
CA LEU A 316 -6.26 16.05 2.78
C LEU A 316 -6.52 16.19 1.27
N GLY A 317 -7.55 15.57 0.71
CA GLY A 317 -7.78 15.58 -0.74
C GLY A 317 -6.89 14.61 -1.52
N VAL A 318 -6.24 13.65 -0.84
CA VAL A 318 -5.45 12.60 -1.48
C VAL A 318 -6.32 11.34 -1.59
N PRO A 319 -6.63 10.86 -2.80
CA PRO A 319 -7.41 9.64 -2.99
C PRO A 319 -6.66 8.41 -2.49
N VAL A 320 -7.40 7.40 -2.04
CA VAL A 320 -6.86 6.13 -1.53
C VAL A 320 -7.49 4.95 -2.28
N ILE A 321 -6.65 4.03 -2.73
CA ILE A 321 -7.03 2.72 -3.27
C ILE A 321 -6.75 1.67 -2.21
N LEU A 322 -7.74 0.82 -1.94
CA LEU A 322 -7.67 -0.27 -1.01
C LEU A 322 -7.86 -1.59 -1.77
N GLY A 323 -7.22 -2.67 -1.32
CA GLY A 323 -7.49 -3.99 -1.90
C GLY A 323 -8.88 -4.52 -1.53
N PRO A 324 -9.35 -5.57 -2.22
CA PRO A 324 -10.75 -6.02 -2.20
C PRO A 324 -11.23 -6.43 -0.80
N ARG A 325 -10.35 -7.01 0.03
CA ARG A 325 -10.67 -7.38 1.42
C ARG A 325 -11.01 -6.19 2.32
N SER A 326 -10.60 -5.00 1.93
CA SER A 326 -10.89 -3.77 2.67
C SER A 326 -12.36 -3.34 2.53
N SER A 327 -13.14 -3.97 1.64
CA SER A 327 -14.60 -3.80 1.57
C SER A 327 -15.28 -4.10 2.91
N LEU A 328 -14.67 -4.95 3.76
CA LEU A 328 -15.14 -5.25 5.11
C LEU A 328 -15.14 -4.04 6.06
N TYR A 329 -14.45 -2.94 5.73
CA TYR A 329 -14.58 -1.67 6.46
C TYR A 329 -15.88 -0.91 6.16
N GLY A 330 -16.60 -1.28 5.11
CA GLY A 330 -17.97 -0.84 4.85
C GLY A 330 -18.14 0.61 4.37
N ARG A 331 -17.08 1.30 3.92
CA ARG A 331 -17.19 2.69 3.44
C ARG A 331 -16.23 3.02 2.30
N SER A 332 -16.80 3.22 1.11
CA SER A 332 -16.15 3.86 -0.04
C SER A 332 -16.60 5.32 -0.20
N LEU A 333 -15.82 6.12 -0.93
CA LEU A 333 -16.13 7.50 -1.29
C LEU A 333 -15.97 7.66 -2.81
N MET A 334 -16.99 7.22 -3.54
CA MET A 334 -17.00 7.20 -5.00
C MET A 334 -17.69 8.45 -5.55
N GLY A 335 -17.01 9.16 -6.45
CA GLY A 335 -17.61 10.23 -7.23
C GLY A 335 -18.62 9.72 -8.27
N ARG A 336 -19.63 10.55 -8.54
CA ARG A 336 -20.72 10.29 -9.49
C ARG A 336 -20.49 11.10 -10.77
N ARG A 337 -19.74 10.54 -11.72
CA ARG A 337 -19.45 11.17 -13.02
C ARG A 337 -20.69 11.42 -13.88
N ASP A 338 -21.75 10.66 -13.64
CA ASP A 338 -23.08 10.80 -14.26
C ASP A 338 -23.84 12.06 -13.78
N LYS A 339 -23.34 12.77 -12.75
CA LYS A 339 -23.95 13.99 -12.22
C LYS A 339 -23.05 15.21 -12.45
N PRO A 340 -23.12 15.87 -13.62
CA PRO A 340 -22.25 17.00 -13.97
C PRO A 340 -22.23 18.15 -12.94
N LYS A 341 -23.35 18.38 -12.24
CA LYS A 341 -23.46 19.41 -11.20
C LYS A 341 -22.48 19.21 -10.02
N LEU A 342 -22.06 17.98 -9.75
CA LEU A 342 -21.10 17.67 -8.68
C LEU A 342 -19.64 17.97 -9.08
N TRP A 343 -19.39 18.22 -10.36
CA TRP A 343 -18.08 18.52 -10.92
C TRP A 343 -17.95 19.98 -11.32
N LYS A 344 -18.72 20.85 -10.68
CA LYS A 344 -18.58 22.30 -10.81
C LYS A 344 -17.68 22.85 -9.72
N THR A 345 -16.88 23.83 -10.08
CA THR A 345 -15.97 24.54 -9.19
C THR A 345 -15.92 26.01 -9.62
N ARG A 346 -15.17 26.84 -8.92
CA ARG A 346 -14.98 28.26 -9.23
C ARG A 346 -13.50 28.61 -9.29
N ASN A 347 -13.21 29.77 -9.86
CA ASN A 347 -11.86 30.30 -9.90
C ASN A 347 -11.54 31.00 -8.57
N LYS A 348 -10.55 30.50 -7.83
CA LYS A 348 -10.17 31.06 -6.53
C LYS A 348 -9.74 32.53 -6.59
N ARG A 349 -9.11 32.94 -7.69
CA ARG A 349 -8.60 34.31 -7.85
C ARG A 349 -9.64 35.28 -8.40
N LYS A 350 -10.69 34.73 -9.01
CA LYS A 350 -11.75 35.48 -9.68
C LYS A 350 -13.11 34.81 -9.42
N PRO A 351 -13.55 34.77 -8.15
CA PRO A 351 -14.80 34.10 -7.79
C PRO A 351 -16.02 34.69 -8.52
N GLU A 352 -15.95 35.95 -8.94
CA GLU A 352 -16.97 36.67 -9.70
C GLU A 352 -17.20 36.12 -11.12
N GLU A 353 -16.26 35.35 -11.70
CA GLU A 353 -16.42 34.71 -13.01
C GLU A 353 -17.42 33.53 -12.99
N GLY A 354 -17.90 33.16 -11.79
CA GLY A 354 -18.89 32.10 -11.60
C GLY A 354 -18.32 30.68 -11.62
N GLU A 355 -19.20 29.70 -11.77
CA GLU A 355 -18.83 28.28 -11.75
C GLU A 355 -18.52 27.73 -13.15
N TYR A 356 -17.50 26.89 -13.22
CA TYR A 356 -17.13 26.13 -14.42
C TYR A 356 -16.99 24.65 -14.09
N MET A 357 -16.98 23.80 -15.12
CA MET A 357 -16.93 22.35 -14.96
C MET A 357 -15.50 21.83 -15.03
N ILE A 358 -15.15 20.90 -14.14
CA ILE A 358 -13.87 20.21 -14.11
C ILE A 358 -13.99 18.75 -14.52
N ALA A 359 -12.90 18.21 -15.05
CA ALA A 359 -12.76 16.77 -15.22
C ALA A 359 -12.85 16.06 -13.86
N PRO A 360 -13.41 14.83 -13.79
CA PRO A 360 -13.51 14.07 -12.56
C PRO A 360 -12.16 13.46 -12.14
N GLY A 361 -11.19 14.30 -11.81
CA GLY A 361 -9.83 13.91 -11.41
C GLY A 361 -9.45 14.57 -10.07
N PRO A 362 -9.29 13.83 -8.96
CA PRO A 362 -9.57 12.40 -8.83
C PRO A 362 -11.07 12.09 -8.81
N GLU A 363 -11.47 10.98 -9.44
CA GLU A 363 -12.89 10.56 -9.51
C GLU A 363 -13.41 10.06 -8.14
N HIS A 364 -12.53 9.44 -7.35
CA HIS A 364 -12.89 8.80 -6.09
C HIS A 364 -11.89 9.24 -5.02
N LEU A 365 -12.34 9.36 -3.78
CA LEU A 365 -11.46 9.57 -2.64
C LEU A 365 -11.12 8.25 -1.92
N VAL A 366 -12.04 7.28 -1.94
CA VAL A 366 -11.78 5.91 -1.45
C VAL A 366 -12.36 4.91 -2.43
N TYR A 367 -11.48 4.09 -2.99
CA TYR A 367 -11.80 3.08 -3.99
C TYR A 367 -11.31 1.70 -3.57
N TYR A 368 -12.10 0.67 -3.83
CA TYR A 368 -11.67 -0.73 -3.70
C TYR A 368 -11.32 -1.24 -5.08
N ALA A 369 -10.05 -1.56 -5.32
CA ALA A 369 -9.65 -2.25 -6.53
C ALA A 369 -9.82 -3.76 -6.33
N GLU A 370 -10.40 -4.44 -7.31
CA GLU A 370 -10.69 -5.88 -7.25
C GLU A 370 -9.52 -6.72 -7.77
N SER A 371 -8.78 -6.19 -8.74
CA SER A 371 -7.62 -6.86 -9.33
C SER A 371 -6.36 -5.99 -9.28
N PRO A 372 -5.17 -6.60 -9.34
CA PRO A 372 -3.94 -5.83 -9.45
C PRO A 372 -3.87 -5.00 -10.75
N GLU A 373 -4.44 -5.49 -11.85
CA GLU A 373 -4.55 -4.75 -13.12
C GLU A 373 -5.34 -3.45 -12.94
N GLU A 374 -6.48 -3.53 -12.24
CA GLU A 374 -7.29 -2.37 -11.90
C GLU A 374 -6.54 -1.42 -10.96
N LEU A 375 -5.82 -1.96 -9.98
CA LEU A 375 -5.00 -1.17 -9.05
C LEU A 375 -4.00 -0.29 -9.80
N LEU A 376 -3.28 -0.84 -10.77
CA LEU A 376 -2.32 -0.10 -11.61
C LEU A 376 -3.03 1.02 -12.38
N VAL A 377 -4.08 0.70 -13.13
CA VAL A 377 -4.80 1.69 -13.96
C VAL A 377 -5.41 2.81 -13.09
N LYS A 378 -6.02 2.46 -11.95
CA LYS A 378 -6.61 3.44 -11.02
C LYS A 378 -5.55 4.30 -10.35
N SER A 379 -4.36 3.76 -10.07
CA SER A 379 -3.26 4.54 -9.49
C SER A 379 -2.83 5.69 -10.41
N ALA A 380 -2.74 5.43 -11.72
CA ALA A 380 -2.46 6.48 -12.70
C ALA A 380 -3.63 7.47 -12.83
N LYS A 381 -4.86 6.95 -13.03
CA LYS A 381 -6.06 7.76 -13.22
C LYS A 381 -6.31 8.72 -12.05
N LEU A 382 -6.18 8.24 -10.81
CA LEU A 382 -6.44 9.03 -9.61
C LEU A 382 -5.32 10.04 -9.30
N CYS A 383 -4.23 10.08 -10.08
CA CYS A 383 -3.24 11.16 -10.03
C CYS A 383 -3.57 12.35 -10.94
N ILE A 384 -4.56 12.23 -11.84
CA ILE A 384 -5.04 13.34 -12.67
C ILE A 384 -5.69 14.41 -11.79
N ARG A 385 -5.39 15.68 -12.07
CA ARG A 385 -5.91 16.83 -11.30
C ARG A 385 -6.53 17.86 -12.23
N PRO A 386 -7.52 18.63 -11.78
CA PRO A 386 -8.19 19.60 -12.65
C PRO A 386 -7.23 20.67 -13.15
N ALA A 387 -6.23 21.05 -12.33
CA ALA A 387 -5.25 22.08 -12.61
C ALA A 387 -3.99 21.62 -13.36
N ASP A 388 -3.91 20.37 -13.84
CA ASP A 388 -2.78 19.92 -14.66
C ASP A 388 -2.56 20.88 -15.85
N THR A 389 -1.32 21.17 -16.22
CA THR A 389 -1.03 21.90 -17.47
C THR A 389 -1.37 21.02 -18.67
N ASP A 390 -1.31 21.55 -19.90
CA ASP A 390 -1.52 20.72 -21.09
C ASP A 390 -0.44 19.63 -21.20
N ALA A 391 0.82 20.01 -20.95
CA ALA A 391 1.95 19.08 -20.95
C ALA A 391 1.80 18.00 -19.86
N GLY A 392 1.47 18.40 -18.63
CA GLY A 392 1.28 17.44 -17.54
C GLY A 392 0.07 16.54 -17.76
N ARG A 393 -1.04 17.08 -18.28
CA ARG A 393 -2.22 16.27 -18.63
C ARG A 393 -1.87 15.25 -19.72
N GLN A 394 -1.12 15.67 -20.74
CA GLN A 394 -0.67 14.80 -21.81
C GLN A 394 0.17 13.62 -21.28
N ILE A 395 1.09 13.86 -20.35
CA ILE A 395 1.90 12.81 -19.70
C ILE A 395 0.99 11.84 -18.92
N LYS A 396 0.12 12.36 -18.05
CA LYS A 396 -0.78 11.52 -17.24
C LYS A 396 -1.74 10.69 -18.09
N LEU A 397 -2.28 11.28 -19.17
CA LEU A 397 -3.14 10.57 -20.11
C LEU A 397 -2.39 9.51 -20.91
N THR A 398 -1.12 9.75 -21.26
CA THR A 398 -0.27 8.73 -21.89
C THR A 398 -0.20 7.49 -21.00
N HIS A 399 0.13 7.65 -19.72
CA HIS A 399 0.19 6.53 -18.79
C HIS A 399 -1.16 5.86 -18.55
N TYR A 400 -2.24 6.64 -18.45
CA TYR A 400 -3.57 6.09 -18.26
C TYR A 400 -4.00 5.22 -19.45
N ILE A 401 -3.83 5.70 -20.68
CA ILE A 401 -4.12 4.95 -21.91
C ILE A 401 -3.22 3.72 -22.01
N ASP A 402 -1.91 3.88 -21.83
CA ASP A 402 -0.95 2.77 -21.90
C ASP A 402 -1.30 1.62 -20.95
N LEU A 403 -1.57 1.95 -19.67
CA LEU A 403 -1.90 0.95 -18.66
C LEU A 403 -3.25 0.30 -18.95
N TYR A 404 -4.24 1.07 -19.39
CA TYR A 404 -5.55 0.53 -19.75
C TYR A 404 -5.44 -0.45 -20.91
N ASN A 405 -4.72 -0.09 -21.96
CA ASN A 405 -4.53 -0.93 -23.14
C ASN A 405 -3.73 -2.19 -22.80
N LYS A 406 -2.70 -2.07 -21.96
CA LYS A 406 -1.87 -3.20 -21.52
C LYS A 406 -2.66 -4.25 -20.74
N TYR A 407 -3.61 -3.83 -19.89
CA TYR A 407 -4.23 -4.72 -18.92
C TYR A 407 -5.68 -5.08 -19.18
N PHE A 408 -6.43 -4.26 -19.92
CA PHE A 408 -7.83 -4.51 -20.21
C PHE A 408 -8.09 -4.83 -21.69
N ASN A 409 -7.03 -4.96 -22.51
CA ASN A 409 -7.10 -5.25 -23.95
C ASN A 409 -8.10 -4.36 -24.70
N GLY A 410 -8.35 -3.15 -24.21
CA GLY A 410 -9.17 -2.14 -24.85
C GLY A 410 -8.33 -1.20 -25.71
N GLU A 411 -8.94 -0.56 -26.70
CA GLU A 411 -8.25 0.45 -27.50
C GLU A 411 -8.00 1.74 -26.70
N TYR A 412 -8.99 2.18 -25.89
CA TYR A 412 -8.89 3.39 -25.04
C TYR A 412 -9.79 3.29 -23.80
N PRO A 413 -9.48 4.04 -22.70
CA PRO A 413 -10.36 4.13 -21.56
C PRO A 413 -11.75 4.71 -21.93
N PRO A 414 -12.86 4.11 -21.47
CA PRO A 414 -14.22 4.47 -21.91
C PRO A 414 -14.67 5.87 -21.48
N ASP A 415 -13.97 6.48 -20.52
CA ASP A 415 -14.22 7.83 -20.02
C ASP A 415 -13.05 8.80 -20.31
N LEU A 416 -12.17 8.46 -21.25
CA LEU A 416 -11.07 9.33 -21.66
C LEU A 416 -11.54 10.73 -22.08
N TYR A 417 -12.71 10.82 -22.74
CA TYR A 417 -13.33 12.08 -23.15
C TYR A 417 -13.57 13.07 -21.99
N MET A 418 -13.70 12.59 -20.75
CA MET A 418 -13.89 13.45 -19.59
C MET A 418 -12.61 14.18 -19.15
N PHE A 419 -11.44 13.70 -19.59
CA PHE A 419 -10.13 14.19 -19.16
C PHE A 419 -9.36 14.95 -20.24
N VAL A 420 -9.83 14.91 -21.49
CA VAL A 420 -9.31 15.70 -22.61
C VAL A 420 -10.10 17.00 -22.71
N ARG A 421 -9.50 18.12 -22.29
CA ARG A 421 -10.14 19.45 -22.31
C ARG A 421 -10.10 20.07 -23.69
N ARG A 422 -8.99 19.82 -24.40
CA ARG A 422 -8.64 20.36 -25.71
C ARG A 422 -7.61 19.43 -26.36
N GLU A 423 -7.37 19.64 -27.65
CA GLU A 423 -6.49 18.81 -28.48
C GLU A 423 -5.06 18.74 -27.95
N HIS A 424 -4.61 19.76 -27.22
CA HIS A 424 -3.27 19.79 -26.63
C HIS A 424 -3.08 18.76 -25.51
N ASP A 425 -4.15 18.38 -24.81
CA ASP A 425 -4.10 17.36 -23.75
C ASP A 425 -3.87 15.95 -24.32
N VAL A 426 -4.13 15.73 -25.61
CA VAL A 426 -4.02 14.40 -26.22
C VAL A 426 -2.55 13.99 -26.36
N PRO A 427 -2.16 12.80 -25.86
CA PRO A 427 -0.83 12.24 -26.04
C PRO A 427 -0.34 12.27 -27.49
N ILE A 428 0.90 12.72 -27.72
CA ILE A 428 1.48 12.79 -29.08
C ILE A 428 1.44 11.41 -29.75
N LYS A 429 1.81 10.35 -29.01
CA LYS A 429 1.84 8.96 -29.48
C LYS A 429 0.49 8.48 -30.02
N TYR A 430 -0.62 8.98 -29.48
CA TYR A 430 -1.99 8.52 -29.78
C TYR A 430 -2.85 9.61 -30.42
N ARG A 431 -2.21 10.70 -30.89
CA ARG A 431 -2.93 11.93 -31.26
C ARG A 431 -3.95 11.69 -32.36
N THR A 432 -3.55 10.98 -33.42
CA THR A 432 -4.41 10.75 -34.58
C THR A 432 -5.63 9.91 -34.19
N GLU A 433 -5.40 8.79 -33.52
CA GLU A 433 -6.45 7.82 -33.17
C GLU A 433 -7.38 8.37 -32.08
N VAL A 434 -6.83 8.98 -31.03
CA VAL A 434 -7.62 9.54 -29.93
C VAL A 434 -8.43 10.74 -30.42
N MET A 435 -7.86 11.64 -31.24
CA MET A 435 -8.64 12.77 -31.78
C MET A 435 -9.79 12.28 -32.66
N LYS A 436 -9.54 11.31 -33.53
CA LYS A 436 -10.61 10.70 -34.33
C LYS A 436 -11.73 10.12 -33.44
N MET A 437 -11.36 9.35 -32.42
CA MET A 437 -12.31 8.77 -31.47
C MET A 437 -13.12 9.86 -30.74
N LEU A 438 -12.47 10.96 -30.32
CA LEU A 438 -13.13 12.06 -29.60
C LEU A 438 -14.05 12.88 -30.51
N GLU A 439 -13.68 13.09 -31.77
CA GLU A 439 -14.51 13.79 -32.76
C GLU A 439 -15.77 12.98 -33.13
N GLU A 440 -15.68 11.65 -33.09
CA GLU A 440 -16.82 10.74 -33.29
C GLU A 440 -17.67 10.55 -32.02
N ASP A 441 -17.15 10.86 -30.82
CA ASP A 441 -17.85 10.70 -29.54
C ASP A 441 -18.72 11.93 -29.20
N PRO A 442 -20.06 11.83 -29.25
CA PRO A 442 -20.95 12.97 -28.99
C PRO A 442 -20.91 13.48 -27.54
N ARG A 443 -20.24 12.77 -26.64
CA ARG A 443 -20.10 13.16 -25.22
C ARG A 443 -18.94 14.15 -25.02
N TRP A 444 -17.98 14.17 -25.95
CA TRP A 444 -16.85 15.07 -25.92
C TRP A 444 -17.21 16.44 -26.50
N GLU A 445 -16.80 17.49 -25.80
CA GLU A 445 -16.99 18.87 -26.25
C GLU A 445 -15.76 19.66 -25.84
N LYS A 446 -15.12 20.32 -26.81
CA LYS A 446 -13.92 21.11 -26.58
C LYS A 446 -14.19 22.24 -25.57
N GLY A 447 -13.36 22.35 -24.56
CA GLY A 447 -13.46 23.39 -23.53
C GLY A 447 -14.58 23.15 -22.50
N LYS A 448 -15.34 22.06 -22.60
CA LYS A 448 -16.38 21.69 -21.63
C LYS A 448 -15.83 21.48 -20.22
N PHE A 449 -14.63 20.92 -20.13
CA PHE A 449 -13.90 20.74 -18.88
C PHE A 449 -12.70 21.68 -18.87
N GLY A 450 -12.48 22.38 -17.76
CA GLY A 450 -11.31 23.24 -17.59
C GLY A 450 -11.67 24.61 -17.04
N GLY A 451 -10.63 25.35 -16.68
CA GLY A 451 -10.73 26.66 -16.04
C GLY A 451 -9.46 26.95 -15.26
N GLY A 452 -9.35 28.16 -14.72
CA GLY A 452 -8.19 28.62 -13.97
C GLY A 452 -8.41 28.50 -12.46
N GLN A 453 -7.42 27.99 -11.75
CA GLN A 453 -7.35 28.03 -10.28
C GLN A 453 -8.57 27.42 -9.56
N PRO A 454 -8.90 26.14 -9.80
CA PRO A 454 -10.09 25.50 -9.22
C PRO A 454 -10.04 25.47 -7.68
N THR A 455 -11.20 25.68 -7.07
CA THR A 455 -11.41 25.61 -5.62
C THR A 455 -12.83 25.22 -5.26
N ILE A 456 -12.99 24.46 -4.18
CA ILE A 456 -14.29 24.13 -3.57
C ILE A 456 -14.59 25.00 -2.34
N LEU A 457 -13.76 26.01 -2.09
CA LEU A 457 -14.01 27.01 -1.06
C LEU A 457 -15.16 27.92 -1.47
N SER A 458 -15.96 28.34 -0.49
CA SER A 458 -17.00 29.35 -0.70
C SER A 458 -16.39 30.75 -0.91
N GLU A 459 -17.13 31.66 -1.53
CA GLU A 459 -16.72 33.08 -1.66
C GLU A 459 -16.29 33.69 -0.32
N LYS A 460 -17.10 33.48 0.72
CA LYS A 460 -16.80 33.95 2.08
C LYS A 460 -15.45 33.44 2.59
N GLU A 461 -15.13 32.16 2.38
CA GLU A 461 -13.87 31.57 2.83
C GLU A 461 -12.66 32.09 2.04
N ILE A 462 -12.86 32.42 0.76
CA ILE A 462 -11.83 33.06 -0.07
C ILE A 462 -11.56 34.49 0.44
N GLU A 463 -12.60 35.26 0.74
CA GLU A 463 -12.51 36.63 1.26
C GLU A 463 -11.84 36.68 2.64
N GLU A 464 -12.25 35.81 3.56
CA GLU A 464 -11.65 35.66 4.89
C GLU A 464 -10.15 35.39 4.78
N GLY A 465 -9.73 34.65 3.75
CA GLY A 465 -8.33 34.33 3.48
C GLY A 465 -7.79 33.37 4.54
N LEU A 466 -8.35 32.15 4.52
CA LEU A 466 -7.93 31.06 5.40
C LEU A 466 -6.39 30.95 5.41
N GLY A 467 -5.79 31.02 6.60
CA GLY A 467 -4.34 30.88 6.77
C GLY A 467 -3.47 31.94 6.10
N LYS A 468 -3.96 33.18 5.91
CA LYS A 468 -3.11 34.35 5.61
C LYS A 468 -1.86 34.32 6.50
N VAL A 469 -0.70 34.15 5.86
CA VAL A 469 0.60 34.39 6.48
C VAL A 469 0.72 35.90 6.59
N VAL A 470 0.55 36.44 7.79
CA VAL A 470 0.91 37.84 8.07
C VAL A 470 2.41 37.99 7.98
#